data_AF-A0A7J3BP94-F1
#
_entry.id   AF-A0A7J3BP94-F1
#
_cell.length_a   1.000
_cell.length_b   1.000
_cell.length_c   1.000
_cell.angle_alpha   90.00
_cell.angle_beta   90.00
_cell.angle_gamma   90.00
#
_symmetry.space_group_name_H-M   'P 1'
#
loop_
_entity.id
_entity.type
_entity.pdbx_description
1 polymer ?
#
loop_
_entity_poly.entity_id
_entity_poly.type
_entity_poly.pdbx_seq_one_letter_code
_entity_poly.pdbx_strand_id
1 'polypeptide(L)'
;LIDIQPKSGDCIHSMSEPFEEDPLSQISDDVLRRWAKKFNLNYHQLHASGHASMAEIFSFIEQINAEYVMPVHTTGADLFKGDNIIKARRGEKIEIK
;
A
#
# COMPACT_ATOMS: atom_id res chain seq x y z
N LEU A 1 2.41 21.47 -18.45
CA LEU A 1 1.34 22.42 -18.01
C LEU A 1 1.63 23.86 -18.45
N ILE A 2 2.87 24.35 -18.29
CA ILE A 2 3.24 25.73 -18.64
C ILE A 2 3.01 26.05 -20.12
N ASP A 3 3.34 25.12 -21.03
CA ASP A 3 3.17 25.33 -22.47
C ASP A 3 1.73 25.08 -22.94
N ILE A 4 1.05 24.12 -22.30
CA ILE A 4 -0.31 23.70 -22.67
C ILE A 4 -1.36 24.71 -22.17
N GLN A 5 -1.12 25.36 -21.03
CA GLN A 5 -2.00 26.35 -20.39
C GLN A 5 -3.49 25.94 -20.37
N PRO A 6 -3.84 24.79 -19.77
CA PRO A 6 -5.23 24.36 -19.72
C PRO A 6 -6.09 25.38 -18.96
N LYS A 7 -7.33 25.58 -19.43
CA LYS A 7 -8.32 26.46 -18.78
C LYS A 7 -9.01 25.79 -17.58
N SER A 8 -9.23 24.48 -17.69
CA SER A 8 -9.79 23.60 -16.67
C SER A 8 -9.60 22.14 -17.10
N GLY A 9 -9.83 21.21 -16.18
CA GLY A 9 -9.84 19.78 -16.48
C GLY A 9 -9.69 18.94 -15.23
N ASP A 10 -9.40 17.66 -15.41
CA ASP A 10 -9.18 16.71 -14.32
C ASP A 10 -7.71 16.27 -14.29
N CYS A 11 -7.12 16.28 -13.10
CA CYS A 11 -5.81 15.71 -12.82
C CYS A 11 -6.03 14.37 -12.12
N ILE A 12 -5.81 13.28 -12.84
CA ILE A 12 -5.96 11.92 -12.31
C ILE A 12 -4.60 11.45 -11.83
N HIS A 13 -4.45 11.32 -10.51
CA HIS A 13 -3.25 10.78 -9.88
C HIS A 13 -3.50 9.31 -9.50
N SER A 14 -2.89 8.40 -10.26
CA SER A 14 -3.11 6.95 -10.16
C SER A 14 -1.81 6.22 -9.87
N MET A 15 -1.23 6.42 -8.68
CA MET A 15 -0.02 5.72 -8.27
C MET A 15 -0.33 4.39 -7.57
N SER A 16 0.59 3.43 -7.76
CA SER A 16 0.50 2.10 -7.17
C SER A 16 0.67 2.11 -5.66
N GLU A 17 1.34 3.11 -5.09
CA GLU A 17 1.45 3.28 -3.64
C GLU A 17 0.37 4.25 -3.14
N PRO A 18 -0.34 3.93 -2.04
CA PRO A 18 -1.43 4.78 -1.53
C PRO A 18 -0.91 6.08 -0.91
N PHE A 19 0.30 6.02 -0.34
CA PHE A 19 1.04 7.13 0.23
C PHE A 19 2.50 6.71 0.31
N GLU A 20 3.42 7.65 0.13
CA GLU A 20 4.84 7.40 0.34
C GLU A 20 5.24 7.92 1.74
N GLU A 21 5.87 7.07 2.53
CA GLU A 21 6.33 7.42 3.89
C GLU A 21 7.56 8.34 3.86
N ASP A 22 8.28 8.39 2.73
CA ASP A 22 9.42 9.28 2.54
C ASP A 22 8.99 10.76 2.54
N PRO A 23 9.56 11.60 3.42
CA PRO A 23 9.30 13.04 3.43
C PRO A 23 9.48 13.73 2.06
N LEU A 24 10.39 13.24 1.21
CA LEU A 24 10.57 13.81 -0.13
C LEU A 24 9.34 13.61 -1.02
N SER A 25 8.60 12.54 -0.82
CA SER A 25 7.42 12.19 -1.60
C SER A 25 6.16 12.91 -1.11
N GLN A 26 6.10 13.29 0.16
CA GLN A 26 5.06 14.21 0.64
C GLN A 26 5.20 15.60 0.01
N ILE A 27 6.44 16.07 -0.16
CA ILE A 27 6.73 17.33 -0.86
C ILE A 27 6.27 17.24 -2.32
N SER A 28 6.43 16.09 -2.98
CA SER A 28 6.04 15.92 -4.38
C SER A 28 4.52 15.98 -4.57
N ASP A 29 3.72 15.37 -3.68
CA ASP A 29 2.25 15.47 -3.73
C ASP A 29 1.76 16.91 -3.49
N ASP A 30 2.38 17.61 -2.53
CA ASP A 30 2.09 19.03 -2.28
C ASP A 30 2.37 19.90 -3.51
N VAL A 31 3.49 19.66 -4.18
CA VAL A 31 3.84 20.36 -5.42
C VAL A 31 2.80 20.04 -6.50
N LEU A 32 2.44 18.77 -6.69
CA LEU A 32 1.44 18.35 -7.67
C LEU A 32 0.08 19.02 -7.43
N ARG A 33 -0.40 19.05 -6.17
CA ARG A 33 -1.66 19.72 -5.80
C ARG A 33 -1.62 21.22 -6.06
N ARG A 34 -0.48 21.88 -5.79
CA ARG A 34 -0.31 23.31 -6.10
C ARG A 34 -0.36 23.57 -7.59
N TRP A 35 0.23 22.69 -8.40
CA TRP A 35 0.13 22.75 -9.85
C TRP A 35 -1.31 22.54 -10.32
N ALA A 36 -2.02 21.51 -9.84
CA ALA A 36 -3.42 21.29 -10.17
C ALA A 36 -4.27 22.53 -9.86
N LYS A 37 -4.10 23.11 -8.67
CA LYS A 37 -4.80 24.34 -8.26
C LYS A 37 -4.46 25.54 -9.16
N LYS A 38 -3.17 25.74 -9.48
CA LYS A 38 -2.71 26.86 -10.32
C LYS A 38 -3.34 26.84 -11.72
N PHE A 39 -3.61 25.65 -12.23
CA PHE A 39 -4.18 25.42 -13.57
C PHE A 39 -5.68 25.07 -13.55
N ASN A 40 -6.36 25.31 -12.43
CA ASN A 40 -7.80 25.06 -12.28
C ASN A 40 -8.20 23.62 -12.65
N LEU A 41 -7.38 22.65 -12.23
CA LEU A 41 -7.62 21.23 -12.42
C LEU A 41 -8.27 20.63 -11.17
N ASN A 42 -9.33 19.85 -11.36
CA ASN A 42 -9.92 19.02 -10.33
C ASN A 42 -9.00 17.83 -10.07
N TYR A 43 -8.44 17.73 -8.87
CA TYR A 43 -7.51 16.66 -8.52
C TYR A 43 -8.28 15.44 -8.00
N HIS A 44 -7.98 14.27 -8.58
CA HIS A 44 -8.53 12.98 -8.19
C HIS A 44 -7.40 12.05 -7.79
N GLN A 45 -7.42 11.58 -6.54
CA GLN A 45 -6.55 10.48 -6.10
C GLN A 45 -7.28 9.16 -6.37
N LEU A 46 -6.69 8.30 -7.18
CA LEU A 46 -7.17 6.95 -7.43
C LEU A 46 -6.05 5.97 -7.07
N HIS A 47 -6.36 4.95 -6.29
CA HIS A 47 -5.39 3.95 -5.87
C HIS A 47 -6.06 2.58 -5.88
N ALA A 48 -5.34 1.60 -6.41
CA ALA A 48 -5.66 0.19 -6.27
C ALA A 48 -4.44 -0.48 -5.66
N SER A 49 -4.63 -1.14 -4.51
CA SER A 49 -3.53 -1.81 -3.83
C SER A 49 -3.01 -2.98 -4.65
N GLY A 50 -1.69 -3.12 -4.73
CA GLY A 50 -1.05 -4.31 -5.29
C GLY A 50 -1.00 -5.50 -4.32
N HIS A 51 -1.46 -5.32 -3.08
CA HIS A 51 -1.42 -6.34 -2.02
C HIS A 51 -2.83 -6.80 -1.65
N ALA A 52 -2.93 -8.07 -1.25
CA ALA A 52 -4.15 -8.61 -0.68
C ALA A 52 -4.49 -7.89 0.64
N SER A 53 -5.76 -7.56 0.82
CA SER A 53 -6.28 -7.04 2.07
C SER A 53 -6.20 -8.08 3.19
N MET A 54 -6.34 -7.62 4.43
CA MET A 54 -6.38 -8.49 5.60
C MET A 54 -7.44 -9.60 5.47
N ALA A 55 -8.65 -9.25 4.99
CA ALA A 55 -9.73 -10.22 4.82
C ALA A 55 -9.39 -11.27 3.76
N GLU A 56 -8.79 -10.85 2.63
CA GLU A 56 -8.36 -11.77 1.57
C GLU A 56 -7.25 -12.70 2.06
N ILE A 57 -6.28 -12.19 2.84
CA ILE A 57 -5.20 -13.02 3.42
C ILE A 57 -5.76 -14.07 4.37
N PHE A 58 -6.64 -13.70 5.31
CA PHE A 58 -7.22 -14.67 6.25
C PHE A 58 -8.12 -15.68 5.55
N SER A 59 -8.95 -15.24 4.60
CA SER A 59 -9.76 -16.14 3.78
C SER A 59 -8.89 -17.10 2.98
N PHE A 60 -7.75 -16.65 2.45
CA PHE A 60 -6.82 -17.51 1.72
C PHE A 60 -6.20 -18.58 2.62
N ILE A 61 -5.75 -18.20 3.82
CA ILE A 61 -5.18 -19.12 4.82
C ILE A 61 -6.18 -20.22 5.19
N GLU A 62 -7.43 -19.85 5.42
CA GLU A 62 -8.52 -20.79 5.69
C GLU A 62 -8.80 -21.71 4.49
N GLN A 63 -8.86 -21.14 3.28
CA GLN A 63 -9.15 -21.88 2.05
C GLN A 63 -8.11 -22.96 1.75
N ILE A 64 -6.82 -22.67 1.99
CA ILE A 64 -5.75 -23.65 1.79
C ILE A 64 -5.56 -24.60 2.98
N ASN A 65 -6.29 -24.38 4.08
CA ASN A 65 -6.14 -25.10 5.35
C ASN A 65 -4.68 -25.18 5.81
N ALA A 66 -4.03 -24.02 5.95
CA ALA A 66 -2.60 -23.96 6.24
C ALA A 66 -2.24 -24.58 7.60
N GLU A 67 -1.35 -25.58 7.57
CA GLU A 67 -0.85 -26.23 8.78
C GLU A 67 0.03 -25.29 9.62
N TYR A 68 0.79 -24.41 8.97
CA TYR A 68 1.61 -23.37 9.60
C TYR A 68 1.50 -22.06 8.83
N VAL A 69 1.52 -20.93 9.54
CA VAL A 69 1.49 -19.58 8.96
C VAL A 69 2.62 -18.74 9.53
N MET A 70 3.45 -18.20 8.65
CA MET A 70 4.54 -17.29 8.99
C MET A 70 4.29 -15.92 8.36
N PRO A 71 3.70 -14.95 9.07
CA PRO A 71 3.53 -13.60 8.56
C PRO A 71 4.89 -12.93 8.37
N VAL A 72 5.22 -12.59 7.13
CA VAL A 72 6.44 -11.87 6.73
C VAL A 72 6.10 -10.63 5.93
N HIS A 73 7.06 -9.72 5.77
CA HIS A 73 6.87 -8.46 5.03
C HIS A 73 5.69 -7.60 5.54
N THR A 74 5.44 -7.66 6.85
CA THR A 74 4.41 -6.89 7.54
C THR A 74 4.93 -6.46 8.91
N THR A 75 4.52 -5.27 9.36
CA THR A 75 4.70 -4.83 10.75
C THR A 75 3.59 -5.37 11.67
N GLY A 76 2.51 -5.88 11.10
CA GLY A 76 1.32 -6.38 11.80
C GLY A 76 1.32 -7.88 12.08
N ALA A 77 2.48 -8.51 12.23
CA ALA A 77 2.57 -9.96 12.49
C ALA A 77 1.80 -10.40 13.75
N ASP A 78 1.58 -9.49 14.70
CA ASP A 78 0.81 -9.72 15.92
C ASP A 78 -0.71 -9.85 15.70
N LEU A 79 -1.21 -9.46 14.52
CA LEU A 79 -2.62 -9.58 14.17
C LEU A 79 -3.03 -11.03 13.85
N PHE A 80 -2.06 -11.88 13.51
CA PHE A 80 -2.28 -13.30 13.28
C PHE A 80 -2.39 -14.05 14.62
N LYS A 81 -3.47 -14.81 14.79
CA LYS A 81 -3.77 -15.55 16.03
C LYS A 81 -3.97 -17.03 15.73
N GLY A 82 -3.43 -17.89 16.58
CA GLY A 82 -3.53 -19.34 16.46
C GLY A 82 -2.24 -20.04 16.88
N ASP A 83 -2.33 -21.30 17.24
CA ASP A 83 -1.18 -22.11 17.67
C ASP A 83 -0.26 -22.46 16.49
N ASN A 84 -0.77 -22.40 15.27
CA ASN A 84 -0.04 -22.62 14.03
C ASN A 84 0.69 -21.37 13.49
N ILE A 85 0.62 -20.24 14.20
CA ILE A 85 1.28 -18.99 13.79
C ILE A 85 2.71 -18.95 14.32
N ILE A 86 3.68 -18.80 13.41
CA ILE A 86 5.10 -18.69 13.75
C ILE A 86 5.59 -17.28 13.41
N LYS A 87 5.94 -16.50 14.43
CA LYS A 87 6.44 -15.13 14.28
C LYS A 87 7.96 -15.15 14.09
N ALA A 88 8.39 -15.20 12.83
CA ALA A 88 9.79 -15.26 12.46
C ALA A 88 10.56 -13.96 12.78
N ARG A 89 11.82 -14.10 13.20
CA ARG A 89 12.78 -12.98 13.33
C ARG A 89 13.87 -13.04 12.26
N ARG A 90 14.44 -11.88 11.92
CA ARG A 90 15.52 -11.79 10.94
C ARG A 90 16.72 -12.63 11.38
N GLY A 91 17.13 -13.57 10.52
CA GLY A 91 18.27 -14.46 10.77
C GLY A 91 17.95 -15.69 11.63
N GLU A 92 16.70 -15.87 12.03
CA GLU A 92 16.24 -17.06 12.75
C GLU A 92 16.06 -18.25 11.79
N LYS A 93 16.53 -19.43 12.20
CA LYS A 93 16.25 -20.68 11.50
C LYS A 93 15.03 -21.34 12.15
N ILE A 94 14.00 -21.58 11.37
CA ILE A 94 12.78 -22.27 11.80
C ILE A 94 12.81 -23.68 11.26
N GLU A 95 12.66 -24.67 12.14
CA GLU A 95 12.51 -26.08 11.78
C GLU A 95 11.07 -26.48 12.03
N ILE A 96 10.37 -26.81 10.95
CA ILE A 96 9.01 -27.37 10.98
C ILE A 96 9.17 -28.89 11.02
N LYS A 97 8.48 -29.54 11.96
CA LYS A 97 8.54 -30.99 12.15
C LYS A 97 7.55 -31.71 11.26
#